data_AF-A0A7W1EE22-F1
#
_entry.id   AF-A0A7W1EE22-F1
#
_cell.length_a   1.000
_cell.length_b   1.000
_cell.length_c   1.000
_cell.angle_alpha   90.00
_cell.angle_beta   90.00
_cell.angle_gamma   90.00
#
_symmetry.space_group_name_H-M   'P 1'
#
loop_
_entity.id
_entity.type
_entity.pdbx_description
1 polymer ?
#
loop_
_entity_poly.entity_id
_entity_poly.type
_entity_poly.pdbx_seq_one_letter_code
_entity_poly.pdbx_strand_id
1 'polypeptide(L)'
;MLACNKEKNSYNVYFYTNKKDEYTHLKLYINEKEKGDLPYFTTKLNFENDTLMPRALYLKMAPGNYPIIIKDQWGNVKLDGHIKVKRKSLVASSVIGELITTTKDHDAIVELNYN
;
A
#
# COMPACT_ATOMS: atom_id res chain seq x y z
N MET A 1 17.98 -23.99 22.59
CA MET A 1 17.22 -23.92 21.32
C MET A 1 16.29 -22.71 21.40
N LEU A 2 16.59 -21.63 20.69
CA LEU A 2 15.62 -20.54 20.47
C LEU A 2 15.65 -20.18 18.99
N ALA A 3 14.75 -20.80 18.23
CA ALA A 3 14.48 -20.42 16.85
C ALA A 3 13.73 -19.09 16.87
N CYS A 4 14.47 -17.99 16.70
CA CYS A 4 13.90 -16.67 16.48
C CYS A 4 13.36 -16.59 15.04
N ASN A 5 12.29 -17.32 14.73
CA ASN A 5 11.64 -17.35 13.41
C ASN A 5 10.66 -16.17 13.21
N LYS A 6 11.02 -14.95 13.64
CA LYS A 6 10.12 -13.78 13.52
C LYS A 6 10.06 -13.19 12.10
N GLU A 7 10.99 -13.53 11.22
CA GLU A 7 11.09 -12.89 9.89
C GLU A 7 10.33 -13.60 8.76
N LYS A 8 9.89 -14.86 8.95
CA LYS A 8 9.33 -15.69 7.86
C LYS A 8 7.89 -15.40 7.43
N ASN A 9 7.22 -14.38 8.00
CA ASN A 9 5.79 -14.16 7.74
C ASN A 9 5.44 -12.74 7.27
N SER A 10 6.40 -11.95 6.78
CA SER A 10 6.08 -10.61 6.28
C SER A 10 5.73 -10.65 4.79
N TYR A 11 4.74 -9.86 4.40
CA TYR A 11 4.41 -9.54 3.00
C TYR A 11 5.21 -8.34 2.53
N ASN A 12 5.71 -8.40 1.30
CA ASN A 12 6.21 -7.25 0.57
C ASN A 12 5.03 -6.55 -0.06
N VAL A 13 4.81 -5.27 0.25
CA VAL A 13 3.66 -4.52 -0.25
C VAL A 13 4.13 -3.27 -0.98
N TYR A 14 3.66 -3.10 -2.20
CA TYR A 14 4.00 -2.00 -3.10
C TYR A 14 2.78 -1.11 -3.29
N PHE A 15 2.86 0.12 -2.81
CA PHE A 15 1.77 1.09 -2.83
C PHE A 15 1.96 2.11 -3.95
N TYR A 16 0.90 2.38 -4.70
CA TYR A 16 0.86 3.43 -5.71
C TYR A 16 -0.55 3.92 -5.95
N THR A 17 -0.70 5.00 -6.71
CA THR A 17 -1.98 5.44 -7.25
C THR A 17 -1.89 5.64 -8.77
N ASN A 18 -2.98 5.38 -9.48
CA ASN A 18 -3.11 5.77 -10.89
C ASN A 18 -4.03 6.97 -11.10
N LYS A 19 -4.53 7.57 -10.01
CA LYS A 19 -5.24 8.83 -10.06
C LYS A 19 -4.26 9.97 -9.90
N LYS A 20 -4.36 10.93 -10.80
CA LYS A 20 -3.60 12.17 -10.73
C LYS A 20 -4.36 13.13 -9.81
N ASP A 21 -3.73 13.54 -8.73
CA ASP A 21 -4.26 14.61 -7.90
C ASP A 21 -3.77 15.92 -8.50
N GLU A 22 -4.57 16.98 -8.42
CA GLU A 22 -4.10 18.32 -8.77
C GLU A 22 -2.93 18.75 -7.87
N TYR A 23 -2.78 18.07 -6.74
CA TYR A 23 -1.80 18.30 -5.70
C TYR A 23 -0.86 17.10 -5.64
N THR A 24 0.26 17.20 -6.33
CA THR A 24 1.24 16.14 -6.64
C THR A 24 1.91 15.46 -5.44
N HIS A 25 1.48 15.73 -4.20
CA HIS A 25 2.09 15.24 -2.96
C HIS A 25 1.05 14.58 -2.07
N LEU A 26 0.69 13.35 -2.44
CA LEU A 26 -0.10 12.48 -1.58
C LEU A 26 0.84 11.72 -0.63
N LYS A 27 0.47 11.63 0.64
CA LYS A 27 1.23 10.89 1.66
C LYS A 27 0.43 9.72 2.18
N LEU A 28 1.08 8.56 2.28
CA LEU A 28 0.49 7.36 2.88
C LEU A 28 0.73 7.36 4.39
N TYR A 29 -0.33 7.12 5.16
CA TYR A 29 -0.31 6.90 6.58
C TYR A 29 -0.79 5.49 6.89
N ILE A 30 -0.08 4.77 7.75
CA ILE A 30 -0.48 3.46 8.26
C ILE A 30 -0.41 3.50 9.78
N ASN A 31 -1.52 3.14 10.46
CA ASN A 31 -1.67 3.32 11.90
C ASN A 31 -1.35 4.76 12.33
N GLU A 32 -1.91 5.73 11.60
CA GLU A 32 -1.73 7.18 11.81
C GLU A 32 -0.29 7.70 11.65
N LYS A 33 0.67 6.83 11.27
CA LYS A 33 2.07 7.19 11.04
C LYS A 33 2.35 7.33 9.56
N GLU A 34 2.92 8.46 9.17
CA GLU A 34 3.41 8.69 7.81
C GLU A 34 4.42 7.61 7.41
N LYS A 35 4.28 7.10 6.20
CA LYS A 35 5.18 6.10 5.59
C LYS A 35 5.97 6.64 4.40
N GLY A 36 5.48 7.71 3.78
CA GLY A 36 6.14 8.39 2.69
C GLY A 36 5.17 8.90 1.65
N ASP A 37 5.72 9.49 0.60
CA ASP A 37 4.95 9.95 -0.56
C ASP A 37 4.42 8.76 -1.34
N LEU A 38 3.18 8.89 -1.82
CA LEU A 38 2.50 7.91 -2.64
C LEU A 38 2.78 8.20 -4.13
N PRO A 39 3.52 7.32 -4.82
CA PRO A 39 3.87 7.56 -6.22
C PRO A 39 2.64 7.47 -7.13
N TYR A 40 2.58 8.38 -8.10
CA TYR A 40 1.62 8.36 -9.18
C TYR A 40 2.20 7.68 -10.42
N PHE A 41 1.47 6.72 -10.98
CA PHE A 41 1.81 6.07 -12.24
C PHE A 41 0.63 6.09 -13.21
N THR A 42 0.87 6.49 -14.45
CA THR A 42 -0.15 6.43 -15.52
C THR A 42 -0.43 4.99 -15.96
N THR A 43 0.54 4.09 -15.76
CA THR A 43 0.45 2.67 -16.10
C THR A 43 0.20 1.85 -14.85
N LYS A 44 -0.71 0.88 -14.92
CA LYS A 44 -0.95 -0.07 -13.83
C LYS A 44 0.31 -0.87 -13.54
N LEU A 45 0.62 -1.04 -12.26
CA LEU A 45 1.69 -1.94 -11.85
C LEU A 45 1.21 -3.38 -11.92
N ASN A 46 2.12 -4.26 -12.31
CA ASN A 46 1.96 -5.70 -12.25
C ASN A 46 3.30 -6.32 -11.87
N PHE A 47 3.28 -7.61 -11.49
CA PHE A 47 4.46 -8.35 -11.08
C PHE A 47 5.42 -8.72 -12.23
N GLU A 48 5.12 -8.33 -13.46
CA GLU A 48 5.97 -8.54 -14.63
C GLU A 48 6.69 -7.24 -15.04
N ASN A 49 6.33 -6.11 -14.42
CA ASN A 49 6.86 -4.80 -14.76
C ASN A 49 8.00 -4.39 -13.81
N ASP A 50 9.17 -4.95 -14.07
CA ASP A 50 10.38 -4.77 -13.25
C ASP A 50 10.88 -3.32 -13.18
N THR A 51 10.43 -2.44 -14.08
CA THR A 51 10.85 -1.03 -14.09
C THR A 51 10.04 -0.11 -13.18
N LEU A 52 8.77 -0.43 -12.91
CA LEU A 52 7.88 0.41 -12.10
C LEU A 52 7.81 -0.03 -10.64
N MET A 53 7.90 -1.33 -10.36
CA MET A 53 7.85 -1.84 -8.98
C MET A 53 8.88 -1.19 -8.04
N PRO A 54 10.15 -0.98 -8.41
CA PRO A 54 11.13 -0.33 -7.55
C PRO A 54 10.82 1.15 -7.26
N ARG A 55 9.96 1.78 -8.06
CA ARG A 55 9.56 3.19 -7.90
C ARG A 55 8.32 3.35 -7.03
N ALA A 56 7.59 2.27 -6.78
CA ALA A 56 6.44 2.27 -5.88
C ALA A 56 6.89 2.44 -4.42
N LEU A 57 5.97 2.87 -3.56
CA LEU A 57 6.24 2.94 -2.12
C LEU A 57 6.24 1.52 -1.55
N TYR A 58 7.44 0.99 -1.31
CA TYR A 58 7.64 -0.36 -0.78
C TYR A 58 7.60 -0.37 0.75
N LEU A 59 6.79 -1.28 1.32
CA LEU A 59 6.75 -1.55 2.74
C LEU A 59 6.71 -3.06 2.99
N LYS A 60 7.51 -3.52 3.97
CA LYS A 60 7.43 -4.88 4.49
C LYS A 60 6.43 -4.93 5.65
N MET A 61 5.33 -5.65 5.48
CA MET A 61 4.22 -5.70 6.44
C MET A 61 4.10 -7.08 7.09
N ALA A 62 4.12 -7.14 8.41
CA ALA A 62 3.82 -8.36 9.13
C ALA A 62 2.31 -8.71 9.04
N PRO A 63 1.89 -9.94 9.40
CA PRO A 63 0.47 -10.26 9.47
C PRO A 63 -0.21 -9.40 10.55
N GLY A 64 -1.33 -8.78 10.23
CA GLY A 64 -2.00 -7.81 11.09
C GLY A 64 -3.15 -7.10 10.40
N ASN A 65 -3.80 -6.21 11.13
CA ASN A 65 -4.81 -5.29 10.60
C ASN A 65 -4.28 -3.86 10.72
N TYR A 66 -4.34 -3.11 9.63
CA TYR A 66 -3.68 -1.83 9.47
C TYR A 66 -4.67 -0.82 8.88
N PRO A 67 -5.22 0.12 9.68
CA PRO A 67 -5.84 1.31 9.11
C PRO A 67 -4.84 2.05 8.22
N ILE A 68 -5.33 2.46 7.05
CA ILE A 68 -4.58 3.21 6.05
C ILE A 68 -5.32 4.48 5.68
N ILE A 69 -4.59 5.58 5.57
CA ILE A 69 -5.14 6.88 5.20
C ILE A 69 -4.20 7.51 4.18
N ILE A 70 -4.76 8.13 3.15
CA ILE A 70 -4.01 9.02 2.25
C ILE A 70 -4.44 10.44 2.53
N LYS A 71 -3.45 11.32 2.70
CA LYS A 71 -3.69 12.74 2.83
C LYS A 71 -2.96 13.52 1.76
N ASP A 72 -3.55 14.62 1.31
CA ASP A 72 -2.84 15.62 0.53
C ASP A 72 -1.89 16.46 1.40
N GLN A 73 -1.17 17.38 0.76
CA GLN A 73 -0.23 18.29 1.42
C GLN A 73 -0.86 19.23 2.46
N TRP A 74 -2.18 19.42 2.43
CA TRP A 74 -2.92 20.21 3.42
C TRP A 74 -3.53 19.36 4.54
N GLY A 75 -3.36 18.05 4.48
CA GLY A 75 -3.87 17.12 5.47
C GLY A 75 -5.31 16.67 5.22
N ASN A 76 -5.91 17.01 4.07
CA ASN A 76 -7.25 16.52 3.74
C ASN A 76 -7.18 15.03 3.42
N VAL A 77 -8.11 14.26 3.97
CA VAL A 77 -8.19 12.81 3.72
C VAL A 77 -8.78 12.57 2.34
N LYS A 78 -8.01 11.88 1.49
CA LYS A 78 -8.41 11.48 0.13
C LYS A 78 -8.88 10.03 0.06
N LEU A 79 -8.30 9.18 0.90
CA LEU A 79 -8.67 7.78 1.05
C LEU A 79 -8.60 7.40 2.53
N ASP A 80 -9.59 6.64 2.98
CA ASP A 80 -9.64 6.05 4.31
C ASP A 80 -10.05 4.58 4.16
N GLY A 81 -9.23 3.69 4.69
CA GLY A 81 -9.44 2.26 4.53
C GLY A 81 -8.62 1.42 5.51
N HIS A 82 -8.60 0.13 5.25
CA HIS A 82 -7.84 -0.82 6.04
C HIS A 82 -7.26 -1.93 5.18
N ILE A 83 -6.10 -2.41 5.62
CA ILE A 83 -5.38 -3.54 5.04
C ILE A 83 -5.23 -4.62 6.09
N LYS A 84 -5.72 -5.82 5.77
CA LYS A 84 -5.55 -7.02 6.56
C LYS A 84 -4.55 -7.94 5.88
N VAL A 85 -3.37 -8.06 6.47
CA VAL A 85 -2.33 -8.98 6.04
C VAL A 85 -2.49 -10.30 6.79
N LYS A 86 -2.70 -11.38 6.06
CA LYS A 86 -2.67 -12.76 6.56
C LYS A 86 -1.41 -13.45 6.04
N ARG A 87 -1.07 -14.62 6.59
CA ARG A 87 0.15 -15.36 6.19
C ARG A 87 0.21 -15.74 4.70
N LYS A 88 -0.92 -15.81 3.99
CA LYS A 88 -1.00 -16.24 2.58
C LYS A 88 -1.89 -15.35 1.72
N SER A 89 -2.35 -14.23 2.26
CA SER A 89 -3.24 -13.33 1.53
C SER A 89 -3.24 -11.95 2.15
N LEU A 90 -3.42 -10.94 1.30
CA LEU A 90 -3.67 -9.56 1.71
C LEU A 90 -5.05 -9.19 1.22
N VAL A 91 -5.87 -8.63 2.11
CA VAL A 91 -7.18 -8.09 1.77
C VAL A 91 -7.17 -6.61 2.13
N ALA A 92 -7.54 -5.77 1.19
CA ALA A 92 -7.70 -4.34 1.41
C ALA A 92 -9.16 -3.96 1.17
N SER A 93 -9.64 -2.98 1.93
CA SER A 93 -10.97 -2.42 1.74
C SER A 93 -11.02 -0.99 2.24
N SER A 94 -11.74 -0.14 1.53
CA SER A 94 -11.84 1.29 1.79
C SER A 94 -13.24 1.65 2.25
N VAL A 95 -13.32 2.68 3.07
CA VAL A 95 -14.57 3.40 3.39
C VAL A 95 -14.72 4.59 2.45
N ILE A 96 -13.61 5.25 2.10
CA ILE A 96 -13.54 6.37 1.16
C ILE A 96 -12.52 6.02 0.09
N GLY A 97 -12.88 6.20 -1.18
CA GLY A 97 -12.08 5.77 -2.33
C GLY A 97 -12.16 4.26 -2.59
N GLU A 98 -11.24 3.75 -3.40
CA GLU A 98 -11.14 2.39 -3.86
C GLU A 98 -9.72 1.85 -3.65
N LEU A 99 -9.64 0.59 -3.23
CA LEU A 99 -8.41 -0.15 -3.04
C LEU A 99 -8.42 -1.37 -3.95
N ILE A 100 -7.48 -1.43 -4.89
CA ILE A 100 -7.32 -2.59 -5.75
C ILE A 100 -6.05 -3.32 -5.31
N THR A 101 -6.20 -4.58 -4.93
CA THR A 101 -5.08 -5.41 -4.48
C THR A 101 -4.82 -6.53 -5.47
N THR A 102 -3.56 -6.67 -5.89
CA THR A 102 -3.07 -7.81 -6.66
C THR A 102 -2.01 -8.53 -5.84
N THR A 103 -2.16 -9.82 -5.58
CA THR A 103 -1.19 -10.60 -4.78
C THR A 103 -0.55 -11.69 -5.60
N LYS A 104 0.75 -11.95 -5.39
CA LYS A 104 1.49 -13.07 -5.95
C LYS A 104 2.48 -13.55 -4.89
N ASP A 105 2.37 -14.81 -4.49
CA ASP A 105 3.18 -15.40 -3.42
C ASP A 105 3.19 -14.55 -2.13
N HIS A 106 4.34 -13.96 -1.77
CA HIS A 106 4.51 -13.10 -0.60
C HIS A 106 4.57 -11.60 -0.95
N ASP A 107 4.21 -11.26 -2.18
CA ASP A 107 4.21 -9.91 -2.70
C ASP A 107 2.76 -9.45 -2.96
N ALA A 108 2.50 -8.16 -2.73
CA ALA A 108 1.22 -7.52 -2.96
C ALA A 108 1.44 -6.14 -3.59
N ILE A 109 0.67 -5.84 -4.63
CA ILE A 109 0.56 -4.52 -5.23
C ILE A 109 -0.78 -3.95 -4.79
N VAL A 110 -0.76 -2.77 -4.18
CA VAL A 110 -1.95 -2.07 -3.68
C VAL A 110 -2.06 -0.74 -4.42
N GLU A 111 -3.03 -0.67 -5.31
CA GLU A 111 -3.45 0.55 -6.00
C GLU A 111 -4.48 1.29 -5.13
N LEU A 112 -4.16 2.54 -4.84
CA LEU A 112 -4.88 3.42 -3.94
C LEU A 112 -5.57 4.52 -4.75
N ASN A 113 -6.87 4.37 -5.02
CA ASN A 113 -7.63 5.31 -5.84
C ASN A 113 -8.58 6.12 -4.95
N TYR A 114 -8.44 7.43 -4.93
CA TYR A 114 -9.28 8.33 -4.14
C TYR A 114 -10.39 8.93 -4.99
N ASN A 115 -11.44 9.47 -4.37
CA ASN A 115 -12.50 10.18 -5.10
C ASN A 115 -12.10 11.62 -5.40
#